data_AF-A0AA41QS49-F1
#
_entry.id   AF-A0AA41QS49-F1
#
_cell.length_a   1.000
_cell.length_b   1.000
_cell.length_c   1.000
_cell.angle_alpha   90.00
_cell.angle_beta   90.00
_cell.angle_gamma   90.00
#
_symmetry.space_group_name_H-M   'P 1'
#
loop_
_entity.id
_entity.type
_entity.pdbx_description
1 polymer ?
#
loop_
_entity_poly.entity_id
_entity_poly.type
_entity_poly.pdbx_seq_one_letter_code
_entity_poly.pdbx_strand_id
1 'polypeptide(L)'
;MSSNLHELVDEAAAEADATRNEPMPAGPTPSRPNKSVPVAVRLAPDDVAAIEALAEKLDVPMSRLLRGWILDALAAHRDESVATALDRVTADIQRLRELVA
;
A
#
# COMPACT_ATOMS: atom_id res chain seq x y z
N MET A 1 -25.33 5.56 7.50
CA MET A 1 -25.04 4.32 6.73
C MET A 1 -24.05 3.39 7.44
N SER A 2 -23.58 3.71 8.66
CA SER A 2 -22.50 2.97 9.33
C SER A 2 -22.96 1.80 10.22
N SER A 3 -24.20 1.82 10.74
CA SER A 3 -24.71 0.74 11.61
C SER A 3 -24.80 -0.62 10.91
N ASN A 4 -25.15 -0.64 9.63
CA ASN A 4 -25.40 -1.87 8.88
C ASN A 4 -24.11 -2.67 8.60
N LEU A 5 -22.95 -1.99 8.48
CA LEU A 5 -21.68 -2.68 8.22
C LEU A 5 -21.16 -3.42 9.46
N HIS A 6 -21.31 -2.81 10.64
CA HIS A 6 -20.92 -3.46 11.89
C HIS A 6 -21.79 -4.70 12.16
N GLU A 7 -23.10 -4.58 11.96
CA GLU A 7 -24.04 -5.71 12.08
C GLU A 7 -23.68 -6.86 11.13
N LEU A 8 -23.33 -6.56 9.87
CA LEU A 8 -22.91 -7.58 8.90
C LEU A 8 -21.59 -8.27 9.27
N VAL A 9 -20.64 -7.53 9.86
CA VAL A 9 -19.37 -8.10 10.32
C VAL A 9 -19.61 -9.02 11.51
N ASP A 10 -20.46 -8.61 12.45
CA ASP A 10 -20.79 -9.39 13.64
C ASP A 10 -21.56 -10.68 13.28
N GLU A 11 -22.49 -10.60 12.33
CA GLU A 11 -23.23 -11.76 11.80
C GLU A 11 -22.28 -12.77 11.12
N ALA A 12 -21.40 -12.29 10.23
CA ALA A 12 -20.43 -13.14 9.56
C ALA A 12 -19.43 -13.77 10.54
N ALA A 13 -19.03 -13.06 11.60
CA ALA A 13 -18.18 -13.59 12.65
C ALA A 13 -18.87 -14.70 13.46
N ALA A 14 -20.14 -14.48 13.83
CA ALA A 14 -20.94 -15.46 14.57
C ALA A 14 -21.19 -16.75 13.75
N GLU A 15 -21.47 -16.62 12.46
CA GLU A 15 -21.61 -17.76 11.53
C GLU A 15 -20.31 -18.56 11.42
N ALA A 16 -19.17 -17.88 11.28
CA ALA A 16 -17.86 -18.50 11.20
C ALA A 16 -17.47 -19.25 12.48
N ASP A 17 -17.77 -18.69 13.66
CA ASP A 17 -17.52 -19.34 14.94
C ASP A 17 -18.40 -20.58 15.14
N ALA A 18 -19.67 -20.52 14.73
CA ALA A 18 -20.59 -21.65 14.81
C ALA A 18 -20.18 -22.82 13.91
N THR A 19 -19.69 -22.52 12.70
CA THR A 19 -19.35 -23.51 11.67
C THR A 19 -17.87 -23.95 11.72
N ARG A 20 -17.09 -23.48 12.70
CA ARG A 20 -15.63 -23.70 12.80
C ARG A 20 -15.19 -25.17 12.69
N ASN A 21 -15.98 -26.09 13.23
CA ASN A 21 -15.65 -27.53 13.24
C ASN A 21 -16.39 -28.33 12.15
N GLU A 22 -17.20 -27.66 11.34
CA GLU A 22 -17.90 -28.31 10.24
C GLU A 22 -16.91 -28.62 9.11
N PRO A 23 -17.12 -29.75 8.40
CA PRO A 23 -16.29 -30.07 7.25
C PRO A 23 -16.45 -28.98 6.17
N MET A 24 -15.32 -28.52 5.63
CA MET A 24 -15.30 -27.60 4.50
C MET A 24 -16.14 -28.19 3.35
N PRO A 25 -17.05 -27.42 2.70
CA PRO A 25 -17.85 -27.90 1.58
C PRO A 25 -16.95 -28.44 0.45
N ALA A 26 -17.50 -29.31 -0.40
CA ALA A 26 -16.78 -29.83 -1.55
C ALA A 26 -16.70 -28.79 -2.69
N GLY A 27 -15.55 -28.68 -3.36
CA GLY A 27 -15.34 -27.76 -4.48
C GLY A 27 -14.84 -26.33 -4.22
N PRO A 28 -14.45 -25.88 -3.00
CA PRO A 28 -13.87 -24.56 -2.83
C PRO A 28 -12.50 -24.54 -3.49
N THR A 29 -12.32 -23.64 -4.45
CA THR A 29 -11.02 -23.37 -5.03
C THR A 29 -10.38 -22.27 -4.19
N PRO A 30 -9.30 -22.54 -3.42
CA PRO A 30 -8.62 -21.48 -2.69
C PRO A 30 -8.05 -20.49 -3.71
N SER A 31 -8.55 -19.25 -3.66
CA SER A 31 -8.01 -18.14 -4.45
C SER A 31 -7.28 -17.19 -3.54
N ARG A 32 -6.07 -16.79 -3.95
CA ARG A 32 -5.31 -15.71 -3.30
C ARG A 32 -5.10 -14.60 -4.32
N PRO A 33 -6.13 -13.79 -4.60
CA PRO A 33 -6.12 -12.83 -5.72
C PRO A 33 -5.02 -11.76 -5.61
N ASN A 34 -4.45 -11.57 -4.42
CA ASN A 34 -3.39 -10.58 -4.15
C ASN A 34 -2.03 -11.22 -3.90
N LYS A 35 -1.60 -12.17 -4.73
CA LYS A 35 -0.26 -12.77 -4.60
C LYS A 35 0.82 -11.77 -5.05
N SER A 36 1.17 -10.82 -4.19
CA SER A 36 2.36 -9.98 -4.39
C SER A 36 3.62 -10.86 -4.36
N VAL A 37 4.56 -10.62 -5.26
CA VAL A 37 5.88 -11.24 -5.23
C VAL A 37 6.74 -10.46 -4.21
N PRO A 38 7.20 -11.09 -3.12
CA PRO A 38 8.08 -10.42 -2.18
C PRO A 38 9.46 -10.19 -2.80
N VAL A 39 10.00 -8.99 -2.62
CA VAL A 39 11.37 -8.64 -3.01
C VAL A 39 12.14 -8.29 -1.74
N ALA A 40 13.25 -8.99 -1.50
CA ALA A 40 14.13 -8.73 -0.36
C ALA A 40 15.34 -7.93 -0.82
N VAL A 41 15.64 -6.83 -0.12
CA VAL A 41 16.77 -5.94 -0.41
C VAL A 41 17.55 -5.72 0.88
N ARG A 42 18.88 -5.61 0.78
CA ARG A 42 19.74 -5.22 1.92
C ARG A 42 19.88 -3.71 1.94
N LEU A 43 19.58 -3.10 3.08
CA LEU A 43 19.74 -1.67 3.34
C LEU A 43 20.73 -1.48 4.48
N ALA A 44 21.38 -0.31 4.54
CA ALA A 44 22.15 0.04 5.72
C ALA A 44 21.21 0.22 6.93
N PRO A 45 21.64 -0.11 8.15
CA PRO A 45 20.80 0.06 9.34
C PRO A 45 20.31 1.51 9.53
N ASP A 46 21.17 2.48 9.23
CA ASP A 46 20.84 3.90 9.34
C ASP A 46 19.74 4.32 8.36
N ASP A 47 19.76 3.77 7.14
CA ASP A 47 18.71 4.02 6.14
C ASP A 47 17.37 3.44 6.60
N VAL A 48 17.39 2.23 7.18
CA VAL A 48 16.16 1.61 7.73
C VAL A 48 15.57 2.49 8.82
N ALA A 49 16.39 2.95 9.76
CA ALA A 49 15.94 3.82 10.85
C ALA A 49 15.38 5.15 10.34
N ALA A 50 16.02 5.76 9.33
CA ALA A 50 15.54 7.00 8.74
C ALA A 50 14.18 6.84 8.05
N ILE A 51 13.98 5.73 7.33
CA ILE A 51 12.72 5.45 6.63
C ILE A 51 11.61 5.13 7.65
N GLU A 52 11.91 4.40 8.71
CA GLU A 52 10.96 4.09 9.78
C GLU A 52 10.48 5.37 10.50
N ALA A 53 11.40 6.25 10.87
CA ALA A 53 11.08 7.54 11.47
C ALA A 53 10.22 8.43 10.54
N LEU A 54 10.49 8.39 9.23
CA LEU A 54 9.67 9.11 8.25
C LEU A 54 8.27 8.53 8.13
N ALA A 55 8.15 7.19 8.12
CA ALA A 55 6.87 6.51 8.04
C ALA A 55 6.00 6.80 9.27
N GLU A 56 6.60 6.81 10.46
CA GLU A 56 5.95 7.21 11.71
C GLU A 56 5.45 8.65 11.66
N LYS A 57 6.30 9.59 11.23
CA LYS A 57 5.92 11.00 11.07
C LYS A 57 4.73 11.19 10.12
N LEU A 58 4.61 10.34 9.11
CA LEU A 58 3.55 10.38 8.09
C LEU A 58 2.33 9.52 8.45
N ASP A 59 2.34 8.85 9.62
CA ASP A 59 1.29 7.93 10.08
C ASP A 59 0.94 6.85 9.03
N VAL A 60 1.98 6.26 8.42
CA VAL A 60 1.82 5.18 7.44
C VAL A 60 2.78 4.02 7.72
N PRO A 61 2.41 2.78 7.37
CA PRO A 61 3.35 1.67 7.45
C PRO A 61 4.57 1.88 6.53
N MET A 62 5.77 1.56 7.03
CA MET A 62 7.02 1.62 6.24
C MET A 62 6.90 0.89 4.89
N SER A 63 6.24 -0.26 4.87
CA SER A 63 6.00 -1.05 3.64
C SER A 63 5.14 -0.32 2.61
N ARG A 64 4.18 0.50 3.05
CA ARG A 64 3.34 1.34 2.18
C ARG A 64 4.18 2.44 1.54
N LEU A 65 5.01 3.09 2.34
CA LEU A 65 5.90 4.17 1.90
C LEU A 65 6.94 3.66 0.89
N LEU A 66 7.64 2.57 1.20
CA LEU A 66 8.57 1.91 0.27
C LEU A 66 7.91 1.50 -1.04
N ARG A 67 6.72 0.90 -0.97
CA ARG A 67 5.97 0.50 -2.16
C ARG A 67 5.60 1.71 -3.01
N GLY A 68 5.17 2.80 -2.40
CA GLY A 68 4.86 4.05 -3.10
C GLY A 68 6.08 4.56 -3.88
N TRP A 69 7.22 4.69 -3.21
CA TRP A 69 8.46 5.14 -3.85
C TRP A 69 8.91 4.26 -5.02
N ILE A 70 8.82 2.93 -4.88
CA ILE A 70 9.15 2.00 -5.97
C ILE A 70 8.23 2.22 -7.18
N LEU A 71 6.92 2.39 -6.94
CA LEU A 71 5.95 2.61 -8.01
C LEU A 71 6.15 3.98 -8.69
N ASP A 72 6.41 5.02 -7.92
CA ASP A 72 6.69 6.37 -8.44
C ASP A 72 7.97 6.38 -9.29
N ALA A 73 9.02 5.69 -8.83
CA ALA A 73 10.26 5.52 -9.58
C ALA A 73 10.02 4.73 -10.88
N LEU A 74 9.25 3.65 -10.83
CA LEU A 74 8.91 2.88 -12.04
C LEU A 74 8.06 3.69 -13.02
N ALA A 75 7.10 4.49 -12.53
CA ALA A 75 6.29 5.36 -13.36
C ALA A 75 7.14 6.44 -14.05
N ALA A 76 8.12 7.00 -13.35
CA ALA A 76 9.05 7.97 -13.93
C ALA A 76 9.90 7.42 -15.09
N HIS A 77 10.16 6.10 -15.12
CA HIS A 77 11.00 5.45 -16.14
C HIS A 77 10.20 4.65 -17.18
N ARG A 78 8.87 4.51 -17.00
CA ARG A 78 7.97 3.92 -18.00
C ARG A 78 7.44 5.06 -18.87
N ASP A 79 7.96 5.15 -20.08
CA ASP A 79 7.57 6.11 -21.12
C ASP A 79 8.00 7.56 -20.84
N GLU A 80 9.31 7.81 -20.96
CA GLU A 80 9.89 9.15 -21.11
C GLU A 80 9.48 9.75 -22.46
N SER A 81 8.25 10.22 -22.56
CA SER A 81 7.92 11.28 -23.51
C SER A 81 8.40 12.62 -22.94
N VAL A 82 8.82 13.53 -23.81
CA VAL A 82 9.20 14.91 -23.42
C VAL A 82 8.09 15.59 -22.61
N ALA A 83 6.82 15.27 -22.88
CA ALA A 83 5.67 15.79 -22.14
C ALA A 83 5.67 15.33 -20.68
N THR A 84 5.91 14.04 -20.43
CA THR A 84 5.96 13.47 -19.06
C THR A 84 7.09 14.10 -18.22
N ALA A 85 8.24 14.38 -18.85
CA ALA A 85 9.34 15.06 -18.19
C ALA A 85 9.01 16.53 -17.84
N LEU A 86 8.29 17.23 -18.72
CA LEU A 86 7.87 18.62 -18.50
C LEU A 86 6.85 18.74 -17.36
N ASP A 87 5.90 17.80 -17.28
CA ASP A 87 4.91 17.75 -16.19
C ASP A 87 5.58 17.55 -14.83
N ARG A 88 6.60 16.68 -14.77
CA ARG A 88 7.39 16.46 -13.56
C ARG A 88 8.09 17.74 -13.08
N VAL A 89 8.80 18.43 -13.98
CA VAL A 89 9.49 19.69 -13.66
C VAL A 89 8.49 20.73 -13.14
N THR A 90 7.31 20.81 -13.76
CA THR A 90 6.26 21.74 -13.34
C THR A 90 5.77 21.44 -11.92
N ALA A 91 5.54 20.16 -11.60
CA ALA A 91 5.13 19.74 -10.26
C ALA A 91 6.22 20.01 -9.21
N ASP A 92 7.49 19.81 -9.54
CA ASP A 92 8.61 20.09 -8.65
C ASP A 92 8.76 21.60 -8.37
N ILE A 93 8.59 22.46 -9.39
CA ILE A 93 8.56 23.92 -9.21
C ILE A 93 7.40 24.34 -8.30
N GLN A 94 6.23 23.72 -8.45
CA GLN A 94 5.07 24.04 -7.62
C GLN A 94 5.31 23.65 -6.15
N ARG A 95 5.87 22.47 -5.89
CA ARG A 95 6.29 22.07 -4.54
C ARG A 95 7.31 23.04 -3.93
N LEU A 96 8.26 23.54 -4.73
CA LEU A 96 9.21 24.54 -4.26
C LEU A 96 8.53 25.87 -3.89
N ARG A 97 7.52 26.30 -4.66
CA ARG A 97 6.74 27.50 -4.34
C ARG A 97 5.98 27.36 -3.03
N GLU A 98 5.39 26.20 -2.78
CA GLU A 98 4.66 25.90 -1.54
C GLU A 98 5.57 25.86 -0.31
N LEU A 99 6.86 25.55 -0.47
CA LEU A 99 7.83 25.54 0.63
C LEU A 99 8.38 26.92 1.00
N VAL A 100 8.29 27.89 0.09
CA VAL A 100 8.81 29.25 0.29
C VAL A 100 7.69 30.22 0.70
N ALA A 101 6.42 29.83 0.50
CA ALA A 101 5.23 30.57 0.97
C ALA A 101 4.96 30.30 2.45
#